data_AF-A0A950UA30-F1
#
_entry.id   AF-A0A950UA30-F1
#
_cell.length_a   1.000
_cell.length_b   1.000
_cell.length_c   1.000
_cell.angle_alpha   90.00
_cell.angle_beta   90.00
_cell.angle_gamma   90.00
#
_symmetry.space_group_name_H-M   'P 1'
#
loop_
_entity.id
_entity.type
_entity.pdbx_description
1 polymer ?
#
loop_
_entity_poly.entity_id
_entity_poly.type
_entity_poly.pdbx_seq_one_letter_code
_entity_poly.pdbx_strand_id
1 'polypeptide(L)'
;MKGAVRWYFASSVLGGIVVAGAFLALGVTGRRTTQTVVVQSPVYAQPASSSASGLTPHDIYERDAPGVVFVKAQIVQQIEDPFDLFPQQERSVSTGSGFLIDQRGDILTNYHVIEG
;
A
#
# COMPACT_ATOMS: atom_id res chain seq x y z
N MET A 1 14.51 -39.39 -25.14
CA MET A 1 14.15 -38.34 -24.15
C MET A 1 15.34 -37.61 -23.51
N LYS A 2 16.54 -38.22 -23.39
CA LYS A 2 17.73 -37.60 -22.75
C LYS A 2 18.41 -36.45 -23.53
N GLY A 3 18.19 -36.36 -24.85
CA GLY A 3 18.79 -35.32 -25.70
C GLY A 3 18.10 -33.95 -25.61
N ALA A 4 16.77 -33.94 -25.47
CA ALA A 4 15.99 -32.72 -25.43
C ALA A 4 16.27 -31.90 -24.15
N VAL A 5 16.37 -32.56 -22.99
CA VAL A 5 16.70 -31.91 -21.71
C VAL A 5 18.10 -31.26 -21.75
N ARG A 6 19.07 -31.86 -22.45
CA ARG A 6 20.41 -31.27 -22.64
C ARG A 6 20.38 -30.02 -23.52
N TRP A 7 19.50 -29.97 -24.51
CA TRP A 7 19.32 -28.79 -25.38
C TRP A 7 18.57 -27.65 -24.69
N TYR A 8 17.55 -27.98 -23.88
CA TYR A 8 16.86 -27.00 -23.05
C TYR A 8 17.78 -26.43 -21.97
N PHE A 9 18.67 -27.24 -21.40
CA PHE A 9 19.69 -26.78 -20.46
C PHE A 9 20.75 -25.90 -21.14
N ALA A 10 21.22 -26.28 -22.33
CA ALA A 10 22.20 -25.46 -23.06
C ALA A 10 21.62 -24.08 -23.45
N SER A 11 20.36 -24.05 -23.88
CA SER A 11 19.68 -22.79 -24.23
C SER A 11 19.39 -21.90 -23.02
N SER A 12 19.08 -22.47 -21.85
CA SER A 12 18.88 -21.67 -20.64
C SER A 12 20.20 -21.04 -20.14
N VAL A 13 21.32 -21.76 -20.23
CA VAL A 13 22.64 -21.22 -19.89
C VAL A 13 23.05 -20.10 -20.85
N LEU A 14 22.86 -20.30 -22.16
CA LEU A 14 23.14 -19.28 -23.17
C LEU A 14 22.28 -18.02 -22.96
N GLY A 15 20.97 -18.19 -22.74
CA GLY A 15 20.07 -17.09 -22.45
C GLY A 15 20.47 -16.32 -21.18
N GLY A 16 20.84 -17.03 -20.12
CA GLY A 16 21.32 -16.41 -18.88
C GLY A 16 22.59 -15.58 -19.07
N ILE A 17 23.55 -16.06 -19.88
CA ILE A 17 24.80 -15.35 -20.19
C ILE A 17 24.52 -14.08 -21.00
N VAL A 18 23.64 -14.13 -21.99
CA VAL A 18 23.28 -12.96 -22.81
C VAL A 18 22.63 -11.88 -21.96
N VAL A 19 21.69 -12.26 -21.09
CA VAL A 19 21.00 -11.33 -20.19
C VAL A 19 21.98 -10.72 -19.18
N ALA A 20 22.84 -11.53 -18.57
CA ALA A 20 23.88 -11.05 -17.65
C ALA A 20 24.86 -10.09 -18.34
N GLY A 21 25.29 -10.40 -19.56
CA GLY A 21 26.16 -9.54 -20.37
C GLY A 21 25.50 -8.21 -20.72
N ALA A 22 24.21 -8.22 -21.07
CA ALA A 22 23.45 -7.01 -21.34
C ALA A 22 23.31 -6.11 -20.10
N PHE A 23 23.02 -6.68 -18.93
CA PHE A 23 22.95 -5.91 -17.66
C PHE A 23 24.29 -5.28 -17.27
N LEU A 24 25.41 -5.97 -17.54
CA LEU A 24 26.75 -5.43 -17.32
C LEU A 24 27.08 -4.31 -18.32
N ALA A 25 26.78 -4.51 -19.61
CA ALA A 25 27.03 -3.53 -20.66
C ALA A 25 26.19 -2.24 -20.47
N LEU A 26 24.97 -2.37 -19.97
CA LEU A 26 24.06 -1.26 -19.69
C LEU A 26 24.35 -0.59 -18.33
N GLY A 27 25.34 -1.06 -17.56
CA GLY A 27 25.72 -0.44 -16.29
C GLY A 27 24.66 -0.55 -15.18
N VAL A 28 23.69 -1.45 -15.32
CA VAL A 28 22.55 -1.61 -14.39
C VAL A 28 22.99 -2.20 -13.04
N THR A 29 24.22 -2.74 -12.96
CA THR A 29 24.86 -3.25 -11.73
C THR A 29 25.47 -2.14 -10.84
N GLY A 30 24.82 -0.98 -10.77
CA GLY A 30 25.31 0.15 -9.98
C GLY A 30 25.36 -0.17 -8.48
N ARG A 31 26.45 0.22 -7.81
CA ARG A 31 26.53 0.22 -6.34
C ARG A 31 25.52 1.22 -5.79
N ARG A 32 24.53 0.73 -5.04
CA ARG A 32 23.58 1.58 -4.31
C ARG A 32 24.30 2.18 -3.10
N THR A 33 24.81 3.39 -3.25
CA THR A 33 25.32 4.17 -2.11
C THR A 33 24.13 4.70 -1.34
N THR A 34 23.79 4.03 -0.24
CA THR A 34 22.79 4.52 0.71
C THR A 34 23.43 5.66 1.51
N GLN A 35 23.05 6.91 1.22
CA GLN A 35 23.33 8.02 2.12
C GLN A 35 22.23 8.08 3.18
N THR A 36 22.59 7.79 4.43
CA THR A 36 21.71 8.04 5.57
C THR A 36 21.74 9.53 5.88
N VAL A 37 20.71 10.25 5.45
CA VAL A 37 20.51 11.64 5.88
C VAL A 37 19.91 11.59 7.29
N VAL A 38 20.74 11.86 8.30
CA VAL A 38 20.27 12.04 9.67
C VAL A 38 19.72 13.46 9.79
N VAL A 39 18.41 13.60 9.59
CA VAL A 39 17.70 14.83 9.95
C VAL A 39 17.46 14.80 11.45
N GLN A 40 18.32 15.49 12.21
CA GLN A 40 18.07 15.71 13.62
C GLN A 40 17.05 16.84 13.76
N SER A 41 15.78 16.45 13.91
CA SER A 41 14.71 17.40 14.26
C SER A 41 15.07 18.06 15.59
N PRO A 42 14.96 19.39 15.73
CA PRO A 42 15.12 20.02 17.03
C PRO A 42 14.08 19.44 17.99
N VAL A 43 14.55 18.77 19.04
CA VAL A 43 13.71 18.39 20.17
C VAL A 43 13.46 19.67 20.95
N TYR A 44 12.29 20.27 20.74
CA TYR A 44 11.81 21.33 21.61
C TYR A 44 11.58 20.70 23.00
N ALA A 45 12.52 20.92 23.91
CA ALA A 45 12.34 20.56 25.31
C ALA A 45 11.27 21.48 25.90
N GLN A 46 10.04 20.97 26.00
CA GLN A 46 8.97 21.66 26.70
C GLN A 46 9.34 21.71 28.20
N PRO A 47 9.39 22.88 28.85
CA PRO A 47 9.68 22.96 30.27
C PRO A 47 8.64 22.15 31.05
N ALA A 48 9.08 21.32 32.00
CA ALA A 48 8.22 20.46 32.83
C ALA A 48 7.18 21.26 33.67
N SER A 49 7.37 22.58 33.78
CA SER A 49 6.47 23.53 34.43
C SER A 49 5.49 24.22 33.49
N SER A 50 5.50 23.90 32.19
CA SER A 50 4.39 24.28 31.31
C SER A 50 3.16 23.49 31.75
N SER A 51 2.30 24.13 32.54
CA SER A 51 0.95 23.64 32.79
C SER A 51 0.31 23.54 31.41
N ALA A 52 0.19 22.32 30.89
CA ALA A 52 -0.47 22.09 29.61
C ALA A 52 -1.93 22.52 29.78
N SER A 53 -2.26 23.75 29.38
CA SER A 53 -3.64 24.22 29.35
C SER A 53 -4.43 23.65 28.16
N GLY A 54 -3.84 22.68 27.46
CA GLY A 54 -4.42 21.97 26.33
C GLY A 54 -4.92 20.59 26.75
N LEU A 55 -5.81 20.04 25.95
CA LEU A 55 -6.28 18.68 26.11
C LEU A 55 -5.11 17.69 26.04
N THR A 56 -5.13 16.69 26.91
CA THR A 56 -4.25 15.55 26.74
C THR A 56 -4.67 14.75 25.51
N PRO A 57 -3.79 13.94 24.90
CA PRO A 57 -4.19 13.05 23.82
C PRO A 57 -5.35 12.12 24.19
N HIS A 58 -5.45 11.74 25.47
CA HIS A 58 -6.57 10.95 25.97
C HIS A 58 -7.88 11.74 25.95
N ASP A 59 -7.87 13.00 26.42
CA ASP A 59 -9.06 13.84 26.40
C ASP A 59 -9.55 14.12 24.97
N ILE A 60 -8.62 14.30 24.01
CA ILE A 60 -8.95 14.42 22.58
C ILE A 60 -9.64 13.15 22.09
N TYR A 61 -9.10 11.98 22.44
CA TYR A 61 -9.68 10.71 22.05
C TYR A 61 -11.08 10.50 22.64
N GLU A 62 -11.26 10.72 23.93
CA GLU A 62 -12.57 10.59 24.57
C GLU A 62 -13.61 11.54 23.95
N ARG A 63 -13.20 12.78 23.64
CA ARG A 63 -14.09 13.78 23.06
C ARG A 63 -14.47 13.48 21.61
N ASP A 64 -13.50 13.08 20.78
CA ASP A 64 -13.66 13.07 19.33
C ASP A 64 -13.92 11.66 18.75
N ALA A 65 -13.58 10.58 19.48
CA ALA A 65 -13.80 9.19 19.04
C ALA A 65 -15.27 8.84 18.69
N PRO A 66 -16.31 9.36 19.38
CA PRO A 66 -17.70 9.08 19.01
C PRO A 66 -18.08 9.54 17.59
N GLY A 67 -17.32 10.48 17.00
CA GLY A 67 -17.52 10.96 15.64
C GLY A 67 -16.86 10.09 14.55
N VAL A 68 -16.11 9.05 14.92
CA VAL A 68 -15.39 8.17 13.99
C VAL A 68 -16.14 6.86 13.82
N VAL A 69 -16.31 6.42 12.56
CA VAL A 69 -17.07 5.23 12.21
C VAL A 69 -16.21 4.22 11.45
N PHE A 70 -16.57 2.94 11.57
CA PHE A 70 -16.04 1.88 10.73
C PHE A 70 -16.81 1.83 9.40
N VAL A 71 -16.09 1.91 8.28
CA VAL A 71 -16.66 1.87 6.94
C VAL A 71 -16.36 0.51 6.31
N LYS A 72 -17.40 -0.16 5.81
CA LYS A 72 -17.31 -1.41 5.07
C LYS A 72 -18.04 -1.28 3.74
N ALA A 73 -17.29 -1.18 2.64
CA ALA A 73 -17.83 -1.18 1.30
C ALA A 73 -17.92 -2.61 0.76
N GLN A 74 -19.04 -2.94 0.14
CA GLN A 74 -19.23 -4.20 -0.59
C GLN A 74 -19.33 -3.86 -2.07
N ILE A 75 -18.37 -4.34 -2.85
CA ILE A 75 -18.25 -4.05 -4.27
C ILE A 75 -18.67 -5.30 -5.03
N VAL A 76 -19.58 -5.14 -6.00
CA VAL A 76 -19.98 -6.21 -6.92
C VAL A 76 -19.52 -5.78 -8.30
N GLN A 77 -18.50 -6.46 -8.83
CA GLN A 77 -17.97 -6.21 -10.16
C GLN A 77 -18.36 -7.34 -11.10
N GLN A 78 -18.78 -6.97 -12.31
CA GLN A 78 -19.02 -7.94 -13.37
C GLN A 78 -17.70 -8.15 -14.10
N ILE A 79 -17.22 -9.40 -14.09
CA ILE A 79 -16.00 -9.77 -14.79
C ILE A 79 -16.41 -10.37 -16.13
N GLU A 80 -15.91 -9.76 -17.20
CA GLU A 80 -15.93 -10.37 -18.52
C GLU A 80 -14.64 -11.17 -18.69
N ASP A 81 -14.73 -12.49 -18.51
CA ASP A 81 -13.66 -13.41 -18.85
C ASP A 81 -13.90 -13.92 -20.30
N PRO A 82 -12.96 -13.68 -21.23
CA PRO A 82 -13.08 -14.11 -22.64
C PRO A 82 -13.14 -15.63 -22.84
N PHE A 83 -12.94 -16.42 -21.79
CA PHE A 83 -13.05 -17.88 -21.81
C PHE A 83 -14.30 -18.43 -21.11
N ASP A 84 -15.07 -17.59 -20.41
CA ASP A 84 -16.32 -17.99 -19.77
C ASP A 84 -17.54 -17.70 -20.65
N LEU A 85 -18.46 -18.66 -20.71
CA LEU A 85 -19.69 -18.56 -21.53
C LEU A 85 -20.78 -17.69 -20.91
N PHE A 86 -20.61 -17.30 -19.64
CA PHE A 86 -21.57 -16.50 -18.88
C PHE A 86 -20.85 -15.46 -18.03
N PRO A 87 -21.40 -14.23 -17.90
CA PRO A 87 -20.80 -13.21 -17.06
C PRO A 87 -20.79 -13.65 -15.59
N GLN A 88 -19.62 -13.56 -14.96
CA GLN A 88 -19.47 -13.83 -13.53
C GLN A 88 -19.50 -12.52 -12.73
N GLN A 89 -20.03 -12.60 -11.50
CA GLN A 89 -19.98 -11.50 -10.54
C GLN A 89 -18.95 -11.83 -9.48
N GLU A 90 -17.92 -10.99 -9.34
CA GLU A 90 -17.00 -11.04 -8.21
C GLU A 90 -17.48 -10.07 -7.13
N ARG A 91 -17.45 -10.54 -5.87
CA ARG A 91 -17.78 -9.72 -4.71
C ARG A 91 -16.50 -9.44 -3.93
N SER A 92 -16.12 -8.17 -3.86
CA SER A 92 -14.99 -7.69 -3.07
C SER A 92 -15.48 -6.88 -1.87
N VAL A 93 -14.63 -6.80 -0.84
CA VAL A 93 -14.90 -6.03 0.38
C VAL A 93 -13.71 -5.12 0.65
N SER A 94 -13.98 -3.83 0.79
CA SER A 94 -13.00 -2.83 1.24
C SER A 94 -13.41 -2.28 2.59
N THR A 95 -12.43 -2.06 3.46
CA THR A 95 -12.65 -1.57 4.83
C THR A 95 -11.79 -0.36 5.11
N GLY A 96 -12.33 0.54 5.93
CA GLY A 96 -11.63 1.75 6.34
C GLY A 96 -12.34 2.45 7.48
N SER A 97 -11.94 3.69 7.73
CA SER A 97 -12.61 4.59 8.67
C SER A 97 -13.25 5.76 7.92
N GLY A 98 -14.17 6.41 8.61
CA GLY A 98 -14.69 7.71 8.23
C GLY A 98 -15.04 8.50 9.49
N PHE A 99 -15.42 9.76 9.33
CA PHE A 99 -15.91 10.56 10.44
C PHE A 99 -17.05 11.47 10.00
N LEU A 100 -17.94 11.79 10.95
CA LEU A 100 -19.06 12.69 10.70
C LEU A 100 -18.55 14.12 10.47
N ILE A 101 -19.07 14.77 9.43
CA ILE A 101 -18.81 16.19 9.16
C ILE A 101 -19.94 17.11 9.60
N ASP A 102 -21.12 16.54 9.90
CA ASP A 102 -22.28 17.27 10.40
C ASP A 102 -23.23 16.40 11.24
N GLN A 103 -24.28 17.03 11.76
CA GLN A 103 -25.31 16.38 12.59
C GLN A 103 -26.40 15.66 11.78
N ARG A 104 -26.36 15.74 10.44
CA ARG A 104 -27.31 15.03 9.55
C ARG A 104 -26.86 13.59 9.29
N GLY A 105 -25.59 13.29 9.57
CA GLY A 105 -25.00 11.97 9.37
C GLY A 105 -24.12 11.87 8.12
N ASP A 106 -23.70 12.99 7.54
CA ASP A 106 -22.77 12.97 6.41
C ASP A 106 -21.39 12.48 6.90
N ILE A 107 -20.85 11.44 6.25
CA ILE A 107 -19.56 10.81 6.60
C ILE A 107 -18.52 11.11 5.52
N LEU A 108 -17.37 11.65 5.94
CA LEU A 108 -16.20 11.80 5.09
C LEU A 108 -15.26 10.60 5.25
N THR A 109 -14.80 10.05 4.13
CA THR A 109 -13.86 8.94 4.06
C THR A 109 -13.08 8.99 2.74
N ASN A 110 -12.07 8.15 2.59
CA ASN A 110 -11.23 8.12 1.41
C ASN A 110 -11.95 7.43 0.25
N TYR A 111 -11.79 7.95 -0.97
CA TYR A 111 -12.41 7.38 -2.17
C TYR A 111 -12.07 5.89 -2.39
N HIS A 112 -10.83 5.48 -2.15
CA HIS A 112 -10.40 4.08 -2.31
C HIS A 112 -11.07 3.10 -1.33
N VAL A 113 -11.64 3.59 -0.22
CA VAL A 113 -12.41 2.72 0.70
C VAL A 113 -13.74 2.32 0.06
N ILE A 114 -14.29 3.17 -0.82
CA ILE A 114 -15.64 3.01 -1.39
C ILE A 114 -15.58 2.39 -2.79
N GLU A 115 -14.55 2.74 -3.56
CA GLU A 115 -14.34 2.17 -4.89
C GLU A 115 -13.94 0.68 -4.82
N GLY A 116 -13.16 0.30 -3.80
CA GLY A 116 -12.65 -1.07 -3.65
C GLY A 116 -11.41 -1.32 -4.46
#